data_AF-A0A399XQU1-F1
#
_entry.id   AF-A0A399XQU1-F1
#
_cell.length_a   1.000
_cell.length_b   1.000
_cell.length_c   1.000
_cell.angle_alpha   90.00
_cell.angle_beta   90.00
_cell.angle_gamma   90.00
#
_symmetry.space_group_name_H-M   'P 1'
#
loop_
_entity.id
_entity.type
_entity.pdbx_description
1 polymer ?
#
loop_
_entity_poly.entity_id
_entity_poly.type
_entity_poly.pdbx_seq_one_letter_code
_entity_poly.pdbx_strand_id
1 'polypeptide(L)'
;MAGKDNAYLFKRGEKVCAVEDLRGVPEGTRGKVAVADGVTWHRYWVRFDNGVMLGFVDESQLVKAKRYESYKREQREAAEQAEKEAATSPRGPRDEAPAAAEVGGGSATGGVTVPAHLLERSKAAKERLGA
;
A
#
# COMPACT_ATOMS: atom_id res chain seq x y z
N MET A 1 34.55 16.30 -10.05
CA MET A 1 33.61 15.27 -9.58
C MET A 1 32.24 15.68 -10.07
N ALA A 2 31.78 15.10 -11.18
CA ALA A 2 30.51 15.45 -11.80
C ALA A 2 29.35 15.09 -10.85
N GLY A 3 28.64 16.12 -10.38
CA GLY A 3 27.41 15.94 -9.62
C GLY A 3 26.39 15.27 -10.51
N LYS A 4 26.15 13.98 -10.28
CA LYS A 4 25.02 13.30 -10.88
C LYS A 4 23.81 13.82 -10.13
N ASP A 5 22.93 14.54 -10.83
CA ASP A 5 21.67 15.01 -10.28
C ASP A 5 20.80 13.80 -9.94
N ASN A 6 21.05 13.15 -8.80
CA ASN A 6 20.06 12.29 -8.18
C ASN A 6 18.88 13.22 -7.88
N ALA A 7 17.79 13.03 -8.63
CA ALA A 7 16.58 13.82 -8.52
C ALA A 7 15.83 13.45 -7.24
N TYR A 8 16.44 13.70 -6.09
CA TYR A 8 15.79 13.55 -4.79
C TYR A 8 14.61 14.51 -4.72
N LEU A 9 13.43 14.00 -4.35
CA LEU A 9 12.24 14.82 -4.16
C LEU A 9 12.47 15.90 -3.08
N PHE A 10 13.23 15.55 -2.04
CA PHE A 10 13.66 16.46 -0.98
C PHE A 10 15.18 16.64 -0.98
N LYS A 11 15.63 17.89 -0.85
CA LYS A 11 17.05 18.22 -0.74
C LYS A 11 17.46 18.38 0.72
N ARG A 12 18.75 18.24 1.00
CA ARG A 12 19.29 18.59 2.32
C ARG A 12 18.90 20.02 2.69
N GLY A 13 18.34 20.18 3.89
CA GLY A 13 17.86 21.44 4.43
C GLY A 13 16.42 21.79 4.07
N GLU A 14 15.75 21.00 3.23
CA GLU A 14 14.35 21.20 2.87
C GLU A 14 13.46 21.01 4.11
N LYS A 15 12.41 21.85 4.21
CA LYS A 15 11.40 21.75 5.26
C LYS A 15 10.30 20.78 4.84
N VAL A 16 10.04 19.79 5.68
CA VAL A 16 9.07 18.72 5.43
C VAL A 16 8.13 18.55 6.62
N CYS A 17 7.01 17.87 6.40
CA CYS A 17 6.08 17.38 7.42
C CYS A 17 5.90 15.86 7.24
N ALA A 18 5.74 15.14 8.35
CA ALA A 18 5.29 13.75 8.32
C ALA A 18 3.81 13.68 7.89
N VAL A 19 3.47 12.78 6.97
CA VAL A 19 2.07 12.56 6.53
C VAL A 19 1.36 11.44 7.29
N GLU A 20 2.10 10.68 8.08
CA GLU A 20 1.61 9.58 8.90
C GLU A 20 2.34 9.58 10.25
N ASP A 21 1.85 8.78 11.19
CA ASP A 21 2.51 8.55 12.47
C ASP A 21 3.77 7.69 12.28
N LEU A 22 4.94 8.28 12.53
CA LEU A 22 6.21 7.59 12.54
C LEU A 22 6.64 7.29 13.98
N ARG A 23 7.69 6.47 14.14
CA ARG A 23 8.19 6.06 15.46
C ARG A 23 8.61 7.27 16.31
N GLY A 24 7.74 7.66 17.24
CA GLY A 24 7.94 8.81 18.12
C GLY A 24 7.74 10.17 17.44
N VAL A 25 7.19 10.22 16.23
CA VAL A 25 6.91 11.45 15.48
C VAL A 25 5.46 11.38 15.00
N PRO A 26 4.54 12.10 15.66
CA PRO A 26 3.15 12.15 15.24
C PRO A 26 2.99 12.72 13.82
N GLU A 27 1.91 12.35 13.15
CA GLU A 27 1.51 12.95 11.88
C GLU A 27 1.50 14.49 11.98
N GLY A 28 1.94 15.16 10.91
CA GLY A 28 1.95 16.62 10.81
C GLY A 28 3.13 17.28 11.50
N THR A 29 3.96 16.51 12.20
CA THR A 29 5.19 17.04 12.81
C THR A 29 6.11 17.56 11.73
N ARG A 30 6.51 18.82 11.88
CA ARG A 30 7.45 19.51 10.99
C ARG A 30 8.87 19.03 11.26
N GLY A 31 9.70 19.07 10.23
CA GLY A 31 11.10 18.73 10.33
C GLY A 31 11.93 19.30 9.19
N LYS A 32 13.23 19.04 9.27
CA LYS A 32 14.22 19.46 8.29
C LYS A 32 15.06 18.26 7.85
N VAL A 33 15.21 18.09 6.54
CA VAL A 33 16.05 17.05 5.96
C VAL A 33 17.51 17.32 6.31
N ALA A 34 18.14 16.42 7.07
CA ALA A 34 19.55 16.47 7.40
C ALA A 34 20.41 15.80 6.33
N VAL A 35 19.95 14.68 5.78
CA VAL A 35 20.63 13.90 4.74
C VAL A 35 19.58 13.41 3.74
N ALA A 36 19.92 13.52 2.45
CA ALA A 36 19.23 12.82 1.37
C ALA A 36 20.29 11.92 0.73
N ASP A 37 20.13 10.61 0.90
CA ASP A 37 21.06 9.60 0.40
C ASP A 37 20.28 8.52 -0.35
N GLY A 38 20.97 7.74 -1.16
CA GLY A 38 20.38 6.64 -1.92
C GLY A 38 20.76 6.65 -3.38
N VAL A 39 21.07 5.47 -3.91
CA VAL A 39 21.37 5.24 -5.33
C VAL A 39 20.15 4.65 -6.05
N THR A 40 19.50 3.65 -5.43
CA THR A 40 18.28 3.01 -5.97
C THR A 40 17.03 3.36 -5.16
N TRP A 41 17.17 3.62 -3.86
CA TRP A 41 16.08 4.01 -2.97
C TRP A 41 16.41 5.32 -2.28
N HIS A 42 15.50 6.29 -2.37
CA HIS A 42 15.66 7.56 -1.69
C HIS A 42 15.48 7.37 -0.18
N ARG A 43 16.54 7.63 0.59
CA ARG A 43 16.54 7.58 2.05
C ARG A 43 16.75 8.96 2.62
N TYR A 44 15.83 9.37 3.49
CA TYR A 44 15.91 10.66 4.15
C TYR A 44 16.20 10.51 5.63
N TRP A 45 17.14 11.33 6.09
CA TRP A 45 17.34 11.59 7.50
C TRP A 45 16.66 12.90 7.83
N VAL A 46 15.68 12.88 8.71
CA VAL A 46 14.90 14.07 9.06
C VAL A 46 15.05 14.33 10.56
N ARG A 47 15.39 15.58 10.89
CA ARG A 47 15.32 16.10 12.25
C ARG A 47 13.96 16.77 12.41
N PHE A 48 13.11 16.17 13.23
CA PHE A 48 11.78 16.69 13.52
C PHE A 48 11.84 17.70 14.68
N ASP A 49 10.89 18.63 14.67
CA ASP A 49 10.81 19.72 15.66
C ASP A 49 10.49 19.19 17.07
N ASN A 50 9.96 17.97 17.18
CA ASN A 50 9.76 17.27 18.45
C ASN A 50 11.06 16.72 19.07
N GLY A 51 12.21 16.96 18.44
CA GLY A 51 13.54 16.54 18.91
C GLY A 51 13.95 15.14 18.47
N VAL A 52 13.09 14.39 17.77
CA VAL A 52 13.42 13.06 17.25
C VAL A 52 14.11 13.17 15.90
N MET A 53 15.17 12.39 15.71
CA MET A 53 15.84 12.24 14.42
C MET A 53 15.59 10.83 13.88
N LEU A 54 14.98 10.74 12.70
CA LEU A 54 14.73 9.46 12.02
C LEU A 54 15.61 9.38 10.77
N GLY A 55 16.36 8.28 10.63
CA GLY A 55 17.30 8.07 9.53
C GLY A 55 16.76 7.21 8.37
N PHE A 56 15.61 6.57 8.56
CA PHE A 56 14.98 5.73 7.54
C PHE A 56 13.56 6.22 7.28
N VAL A 57 13.47 7.38 6.63
CA VAL A 57 12.19 7.94 6.18
C VAL A 57 12.15 7.90 4.66
N ASP A 58 11.05 7.37 4.12
CA ASP A 58 10.79 7.28 2.69
C ASP A 58 10.19 8.60 2.14
N GLU A 59 10.22 8.78 0.82
CA GLU A 59 9.60 9.93 0.17
C GLU A 59 8.08 9.97 0.34
N SER A 60 7.43 8.80 0.40
CA SER A 60 5.98 8.67 0.57
C SER A 60 5.48 9.13 1.95
N GLN A 61 6.36 9.08 2.96
CA GLN A 61 6.06 9.43 4.35
C GLN A 61 6.23 10.93 4.63
N LEU A 62 6.65 11.69 3.62
CA LEU A 62 6.99 13.10 3.74
C LEU A 62 6.28 13.94 2.69
N VAL A 63 6.00 15.18 3.06
CA VAL A 63 5.54 16.22 2.14
C VAL A 63 6.27 17.50 2.46
N LYS A 64 6.48 18.36 1.46
CA LYS A 64 7.02 19.70 1.70
C LYS A 64 6.11 20.43 2.69
N ALA A 65 6.68 21.08 3.69
CA ALA A 65 5.90 21.71 4.76
C ALA A 65 4.87 22.73 4.24
N LYS A 66 5.15 23.37 3.10
CA LYS A 66 4.22 24.30 2.43
C LYS A 66 3.02 23.64 1.76
N ARG A 67 3.11 22.35 1.38
CA ARG A 67 2.05 21.59 0.67
C ARG A 67 1.23 20.73 1.63
N TYR A 68 1.61 20.61 2.90
CA TYR A 68 0.96 19.72 3.86
C TYR A 68 -0.57 19.92 3.92
N GLU A 69 -1.04 21.17 3.96
CA GLU A 69 -2.48 21.48 3.97
C GLU A 69 -3.21 20.99 2.71
N SER A 70 -2.66 21.26 1.53
CA SER A 70 -3.22 20.78 0.26
C SER A 70 -3.24 19.25 0.21
N TYR A 71 -2.19 18.60 0.69
CA TYR A 71 -2.11 17.14 0.78
C TYR A 71 -3.21 16.56 1.69
N LYS A 72 -3.47 17.17 2.86
CA LYS A 72 -4.56 16.74 3.75
C LYS A 72 -5.94 16.92 3.11
N ARG A 73 -6.14 17.99 2.34
CA ARG A 73 -7.37 18.19 1.58
C ARG A 73 -7.55 17.13 0.49
N GLU A 74 -6.50 16.88 -0.29
CA GLU A 74 -6.48 15.83 -1.33
C GLU A 74 -6.77 14.44 -0.72
N GLN A 75 -6.18 14.12 0.44
CA GLN A 75 -6.44 12.87 1.15
C GLN A 75 -7.90 12.76 1.64
N ARG A 76 -8.49 13.86 2.12
CA ARG A 76 -9.90 13.87 2.53
C ARG A 76 -10.84 13.66 1.34
N GLU A 77 -10.58 14.36 0.23
CA GLU A 77 -11.34 14.21 -1.00
C GLU A 77 -11.19 12.79 -1.58
N ALA A 78 -9.99 12.22 -1.56
CA ALA A 78 -9.74 10.84 -1.99
C ALA A 78 -10.44 9.82 -1.08
N ALA A 79 -10.47 10.04 0.23
CA ALA A 79 -11.21 9.18 1.16
C ALA A 79 -12.73 9.25 0.91
N GLU A 80 -13.26 10.45 0.68
CA GLU A 80 -14.68 10.65 0.31
C GLU A 80 -15.01 10.03 -1.05
N GLN A 81 -14.09 10.10 -2.02
CA GLN A 81 -14.24 9.46 -3.33
C GLN A 81 -14.17 7.94 -3.20
N ALA A 82 -13.25 7.40 -2.42
CA ALA A 82 -13.17 5.97 -2.14
C ALA A 82 -14.43 5.45 -1.42
N GLU A 83 -15.02 6.24 -0.52
CA GLU A 83 -16.30 5.91 0.12
C GLU A 83 -17.46 5.93 -0.88
N LYS A 84 -17.52 6.94 -1.76
CA LYS A 84 -18.53 7.04 -2.83
C LYS A 84 -18.37 5.95 -3.88
N GLU A 85 -17.14 5.58 -4.23
CA GLU A 85 -16.82 4.47 -5.13
C GLU A 85 -17.08 3.12 -4.48
N ALA A 86 -16.82 2.96 -3.18
CA ALA A 86 -17.22 1.76 -2.44
C ALA A 86 -18.75 1.63 -2.33
N ALA A 87 -19.48 2.74 -2.28
CA ALA A 87 -20.94 2.77 -2.32
C ALA A 87 -21.53 2.63 -3.73
N THR A 88 -20.79 3.06 -4.76
CA THR A 88 -21.21 3.05 -6.18
C THR A 88 -20.72 1.81 -6.93
N SER A 89 -19.72 1.11 -6.41
CA SER A 89 -19.39 -0.23 -6.87
C SER A 89 -20.59 -1.10 -6.52
N PRO A 90 -21.37 -1.60 -7.51
CA PRO A 90 -22.19 -2.73 -7.18
C PRO A 90 -21.17 -3.77 -6.73
N ARG A 91 -21.27 -4.19 -5.46
CA ARG A 91 -20.93 -5.55 -5.11
C ARG A 91 -21.59 -6.39 -6.20
N GLY A 92 -20.79 -6.77 -7.20
CA GLY A 92 -21.28 -7.53 -8.33
C GLY A 92 -22.08 -8.67 -7.75
N PRO A 93 -23.25 -9.03 -8.35
CA PRO A 93 -24.00 -10.16 -7.86
C PRO A 93 -23.00 -11.29 -7.69
N ARG A 94 -22.87 -11.75 -6.45
CA ARG A 94 -22.29 -13.06 -6.20
C ARG A 94 -23.07 -13.96 -7.13
N ASP A 95 -22.38 -14.46 -8.15
CA ASP A 95 -22.87 -15.32 -9.22
C ASP A 95 -24.22 -15.94 -8.84
N GLU A 96 -25.27 -15.59 -9.59
CA GLU A 96 -26.52 -16.32 -9.55
C GLU A 96 -26.19 -17.78 -9.87
N ALA A 97 -26.00 -18.59 -8.83
CA ALA A 97 -26.20 -20.02 -8.95
C ALA A 97 -27.72 -20.19 -9.09
N PRO A 98 -28.22 -20.69 -10.23
CA PRO A 98 -29.59 -21.15 -10.27
C PRO A 98 -29.76 -22.29 -9.27
N ALA A 99 -30.98 -22.39 -8.78
CA ALA A 99 -31.44 -23.30 -7.77
C ALA A 99 -30.97 -24.76 -7.95
N ALA A 100 -30.81 -25.40 -6.78
CA ALA A 100 -30.89 -26.82 -6.53
C ALA A 100 -29.87 -27.72 -7.26
N ALA A 101 -28.82 -28.11 -6.52
CA ALA A 101 -28.49 -29.52 -6.35
C ALA A 101 -27.51 -29.70 -5.18
N GLU A 102 -27.95 -30.41 -4.14
CA GLU A 102 -27.15 -31.28 -3.26
C GLU A 102 -25.61 -31.30 -3.49
N VAL A 103 -24.84 -30.55 -2.71
CA VAL A 103 -23.38 -30.68 -2.68
C VAL A 103 -22.96 -31.55 -1.50
N GLY A 104 -23.10 -32.86 -1.69
CA GLY A 104 -22.17 -33.83 -1.13
C GLY A 104 -21.05 -34.04 -2.14
N GLY A 105 -19.79 -33.79 -1.78
CA GLY A 105 -18.67 -34.07 -2.70
C GLY A 105 -17.38 -33.29 -2.46
N GLY A 106 -16.96 -33.10 -1.21
CA GLY A 106 -15.56 -32.75 -0.92
C GLY A 106 -14.81 -34.03 -0.55
N SER A 107 -13.60 -34.23 -1.06
CA SER A 107 -12.73 -35.30 -0.57
C SER A 107 -11.82 -34.73 0.52
N ALA A 108 -11.69 -35.48 1.62
CA ALA A 108 -10.76 -35.18 2.69
C ALA A 108 -9.64 -36.22 2.67
N THR A 109 -8.41 -35.77 2.50
CA THR A 109 -7.23 -36.64 2.54
C THR A 109 -6.30 -36.13 3.63
N GLY A 110 -5.98 -36.98 4.61
CA GLY A 110 -5.02 -36.62 5.67
C GLY A 110 -5.39 -35.39 6.50
N GLY A 111 -6.69 -35.15 6.75
CA GLY A 111 -7.16 -34.03 7.57
C GLY A 111 -7.33 -32.69 6.84
N VAL A 112 -7.05 -32.63 5.54
CA VAL A 112 -7.32 -31.45 4.72
C VAL A 112 -8.53 -31.71 3.82
N THR A 113 -9.58 -30.91 3.98
CA THR A 113 -10.79 -30.97 3.15
C THR A 113 -10.61 -30.10 1.92
N VAL A 114 -10.63 -30.72 0.73
CA VAL A 114 -10.46 -30.02 -0.54
C VAL A 114 -11.84 -29.78 -1.18
N PRO A 115 -12.20 -28.51 -1.47
CA PRO A 115 -13.43 -28.17 -2.18
C PRO A 115 -13.50 -28.76 -3.61
N ALA A 116 -14.68 -29.22 -4.02
CA ALA A 116 -14.94 -29.90 -5.29
C ALA A 116 -14.40 -29.17 -6.53
N HIS A 117 -14.59 -27.84 -6.60
CA HIS A 117 -14.14 -27.02 -7.73
C HIS A 117 -12.61 -27.03 -7.93
N LEU A 118 -11.82 -27.33 -6.89
CA LEU A 118 -10.37 -27.46 -7.02
C LEU A 118 -9.98 -28.82 -7.62
N LEU A 119 -10.73 -29.88 -7.29
CA LEU A 119 -10.52 -31.21 -7.86
C LEU A 119 -10.82 -31.21 -9.37
N GLU A 120 -11.87 -30.51 -9.79
CA GLU A 120 -12.23 -30.33 -11.21
C GLU A 120 -11.14 -29.58 -11.99
N ARG A 121 -10.60 -28.49 -11.41
CA ARG A 121 -9.47 -27.76 -12.01
C ARG A 121 -8.23 -28.63 -12.14
N SER A 122 -7.91 -29.42 -11.12
CA SER A 122 -6.77 -30.35 -11.16
C SER A 122 -6.96 -31.46 -12.20
N LYS A 123 -8.19 -31.97 -12.37
CA LYS A 123 -8.51 -32.95 -13.41
C LYS A 123 -8.33 -32.36 -14.81
N ALA A 124 -8.89 -31.18 -15.06
CA ALA A 124 -8.74 -30.49 -16.35
C ALA A 124 -7.28 -30.09 -16.64
N ALA A 125 -6.47 -29.84 -15.62
CA ALA A 125 -5.03 -29.60 -15.80
C ALA A 125 -4.28 -30.87 -16.20
N LYS A 126 -4.61 -32.02 -15.60
CA LYS A 126 -4.04 -33.32 -15.99
C LYS A 126 -4.43 -33.75 -17.40
N GLU A 127 -5.68 -33.51 -17.80
CA GLU A 127 -6.15 -33.79 -19.17
C GLU A 127 -5.39 -32.96 -20.22
N ARG A 128 -4.98 -31.72 -19.89
CA ARG A 128 -4.11 -30.90 -20.76
C ARG A 128 -2.66 -31.38 -20.78
N LEU A 129 -2.19 -32.00 -19.70
CA LEU A 129 -0.81 -32.50 -19.59
C LEU A 129 -0.64 -33.94 -20.11
N GLY A 130 -1.74 -34.63 -20.47
CA GLY A 130 -1.72 -35.92 -21.16
C GLY A 130 -1.03 -37.04 -20.36
N ALA A 131 -1.61 -37.41 -19.22
CA ALA A 131 -1.29 -38.66 -18.51
C ALA A 131 -2.52 -39.57 -18.47
#